data_AF-A0A7S4ANS3-F1
#
_entry.id   AF-A0A7S4ANS3-F1
#
_cell.length_a   1.000
_cell.length_b   1.000
_cell.length_c   1.000
_cell.angle_alpha   90.00
_cell.angle_beta   90.00
_cell.angle_gamma   90.00
#
_symmetry.space_group_name_H-M   'P 1'
#
loop_
_entity.id
_entity.type
_entity.pdbx_description
1 polymer ?
#
loop_
_entity_poly.entity_id
_entity_poly.type
_entity_poly.pdbx_seq_one_letter_code
_entity_poly.pdbx_strand_id
1 'polypeptide(L)'
;MVSKESYKEYKNEALFFAEEKKDDDLDLDLDLINNSSSASFDVNNSSSASFDINLIEQENTGSYEDGVEDDEKNKVVKFADVEAEKHDAQRDQERSRQELLSKIERLTDTLKEAQDQIQFERDKRKKKEKSLLKLAKELKKRNLVKDQEEDRCAELEVRRKYLEHHWRLAKSELDQEKALHAKLHEEIEKQHEHSVKEEKNKYEQTVTENDNRLADLKKAHMEQCEQLGREVWRANIEADRLHEELTARGLNVPRRLQDGEEYRVVKGKSRVRTFILFFFIVSSIIYAYFGNDTRELFTQSGFCTPLMPGTTLDDNSYGIFQAPWWAPASFKEHAFTAFCTEGGLDLALANNFSPPSSIEWARDGKNNRIVVYSKDRVVLKRSTAKTQITTSKIQFWKRNGQSEELSFDWLSMN
;
A
#
# COMPACT_ATOMS: atom_id res chain seq x y z
N MET A 1 8.77 3.81 -35.01
CA MET A 1 9.13 5.21 -35.31
C MET A 1 8.06 6.11 -34.71
N VAL A 2 8.28 6.60 -33.48
CA VAL A 2 7.37 7.53 -32.81
C VAL A 2 7.77 8.95 -33.21
N SER A 3 6.82 9.70 -33.75
CA SER A 3 7.01 11.05 -34.29
C SER A 3 7.57 12.01 -33.24
N LYS A 4 8.64 12.72 -33.59
CA LYS A 4 9.29 13.77 -32.77
C LYS A 4 8.48 15.08 -32.69
N GLU A 5 7.28 15.13 -33.24
CA GLU A 5 6.51 16.39 -33.32
C GLU A 5 5.66 16.68 -32.08
N SER A 6 5.38 15.70 -31.22
CA SER A 6 4.54 15.91 -30.02
C SER A 6 5.25 16.61 -28.84
N TYR A 7 6.56 16.86 -28.92
CA TYR A 7 7.33 17.44 -27.80
C TYR A 7 7.48 18.96 -27.86
N LYS A 8 7.01 19.63 -28.92
CA LYS A 8 7.15 21.08 -29.05
C LYS A 8 6.01 21.88 -28.41
N GLU A 9 4.88 21.26 -28.10
CA GLU A 9 3.69 21.98 -27.61
C GLU A 9 3.65 22.13 -26.07
N TYR A 10 4.31 21.24 -25.32
CA TYR A 10 4.33 21.30 -23.85
C TYR A 10 5.36 22.28 -23.24
N LYS A 11 6.23 22.89 -24.06
CA LYS A 11 7.31 23.75 -23.54
C LYS A 11 6.87 25.19 -23.26
N ASN A 12 5.68 25.60 -23.71
CA ASN A 12 5.17 26.96 -23.52
C ASN A 12 4.25 27.13 -22.30
N GLU A 13 3.71 26.05 -21.71
CA GLU A 13 2.85 26.15 -20.50
C GLU A 13 3.63 26.07 -19.18
N ALA A 14 4.85 25.49 -19.20
CA ALA A 14 5.72 25.42 -18.01
C ALA A 14 6.33 26.78 -17.63
N LEU A 15 6.19 27.81 -18.48
CA LEU A 15 6.74 29.15 -18.26
C LEU A 15 5.81 30.06 -17.43
N PHE A 16 4.58 29.63 -17.12
CA PHE A 16 3.61 30.44 -16.37
C PHE A 16 3.68 30.27 -14.84
N PHE A 17 4.50 29.36 -14.32
CA PHE A 17 4.58 29.06 -12.88
C PHE A 17 5.96 29.33 -12.24
N ALA A 18 6.91 29.92 -12.98
CA ALA A 18 8.26 30.16 -12.47
C ALA A 18 8.47 31.56 -11.83
N GLU A 19 7.46 32.43 -11.83
CA GLU A 19 7.61 33.84 -11.48
C GLU A 19 6.70 34.25 -10.31
N GLU A 20 6.79 33.54 -9.18
CA GLU A 20 6.14 33.98 -7.94
C GLU A 20 6.87 33.46 -6.69
N LYS A 21 8.17 33.76 -6.57
CA LYS A 21 8.90 33.66 -5.30
C LYS A 21 9.98 34.71 -5.21
N LYS A 22 9.59 35.90 -4.76
CA LYS A 22 10.34 36.79 -3.86
C LYS A 22 9.55 38.08 -3.81
N ASP A 23 8.91 38.31 -2.68
CA ASP A 23 8.96 39.55 -1.92
C ASP A 23 7.80 39.53 -0.92
N ASP A 24 8.18 39.48 0.36
CA ASP A 24 7.62 40.25 1.47
C ASP A 24 7.66 39.43 2.77
N ASP A 25 8.77 39.63 3.48
CA ASP A 25 8.84 39.54 4.93
C ASP A 25 7.85 40.56 5.52
N LEU A 26 6.60 40.15 5.69
CA LEU A 26 5.64 40.82 6.57
C LEU A 26 5.42 39.93 7.79
N ASP A 27 6.24 40.19 8.81
CA ASP A 27 5.96 39.88 10.20
C ASP A 27 4.59 40.47 10.57
N LEU A 28 3.56 39.64 10.49
CA LEU A 28 2.30 39.87 11.17
C LEU A 28 2.18 38.83 12.27
N ASP A 29 2.51 39.26 13.48
CA ASP A 29 2.11 38.61 14.73
C ASP A 29 0.60 38.34 14.69
N LEU A 30 0.27 37.08 14.45
CA LEU A 30 -1.10 36.56 14.46
C LEU A 30 -1.20 35.43 15.49
N ASP A 31 -0.90 35.78 16.74
CA ASP A 31 -1.46 35.07 17.88
C ASP A 31 -2.97 35.34 17.91
N LEU A 32 -3.77 34.46 17.31
CA LEU A 32 -5.17 34.25 17.71
C LEU A 32 -5.79 33.02 17.03
N ILE A 33 -6.17 32.06 17.89
CA ILE A 33 -7.22 31.04 17.72
C ILE A 33 -6.78 29.77 16.98
N ASN A 34 -6.02 28.95 17.71
CA ASN A 34 -6.01 27.50 17.53
C ASN A 34 -7.25 26.92 18.24
N ASN A 35 -8.31 26.67 17.48
CA ASN A 35 -9.43 25.82 17.91
C ASN A 35 -9.78 24.85 16.78
N SER A 36 -8.92 23.84 16.62
CA SER A 36 -9.17 22.66 15.79
C SER A 36 -10.10 21.71 16.54
N SER A 37 -11.40 21.94 16.40
CA SER A 37 -12.40 20.89 16.61
C SER A 37 -12.73 20.27 15.26
N SER A 38 -12.26 19.04 15.07
CA SER A 38 -12.66 18.15 13.99
C SER A 38 -14.14 17.80 14.14
N ALA A 39 -15.00 18.51 13.41
CA ALA A 39 -16.40 18.15 13.23
C ALA A 39 -16.60 17.64 11.81
N SER A 40 -17.01 16.39 11.70
CA SER A 40 -17.43 15.71 10.48
C SER A 40 -18.59 16.46 9.82
N PHE A 41 -18.41 16.83 8.56
CA PHE A 41 -19.45 17.44 7.74
C PHE A 41 -20.42 16.36 7.26
N ASP A 42 -21.54 16.19 7.97
CA ASP A 42 -22.72 15.55 7.43
C ASP A 42 -23.50 16.59 6.61
N VAL A 43 -23.55 16.36 5.30
CA VAL A 43 -24.29 17.18 4.33
C VAL A 43 -25.78 16.90 4.49
N ASN A 44 -26.45 17.68 5.34
CA ASN A 44 -27.91 17.74 5.37
C ASN A 44 -28.42 18.89 4.50
N ASN A 45 -28.82 18.48 3.30
CA ASN A 45 -29.60 19.24 2.34
C ASN A 45 -30.90 19.76 3.01
N SER A 46 -30.96 21.04 3.32
CA SER A 46 -32.15 21.70 3.88
C SER A 46 -32.60 22.80 2.93
N SER A 47 -33.72 22.52 2.27
CA SER A 47 -34.47 23.43 1.42
C SER A 47 -35.05 24.61 2.19
N SER A 48 -35.12 25.74 1.49
CA SER A 48 -36.15 26.80 1.59
C SER A 48 -36.38 27.49 2.94
N ALA A 49 -36.11 28.79 2.98
CA ALA A 49 -37.12 29.79 3.35
C ALA A 49 -36.64 31.17 2.88
N SER A 50 -37.23 31.68 1.80
CA SER A 50 -37.21 33.08 1.43
C SER A 50 -37.94 33.88 2.52
N PHE A 51 -37.22 34.74 3.22
CA PHE A 51 -37.79 35.66 4.21
C PHE A 51 -38.25 36.92 3.46
N ASP A 52 -39.56 37.02 3.19
CA ASP A 52 -40.21 38.26 2.78
C ASP A 52 -40.29 39.19 3.99
N ILE A 53 -39.58 40.30 3.92
CA ILE A 53 -39.68 41.40 4.90
C ILE A 53 -40.88 42.25 4.48
N ASN A 54 -42.03 41.96 5.06
CA ASN A 54 -43.18 42.86 5.03
C ASN A 54 -42.86 44.10 5.87
N LEU A 55 -42.63 45.22 5.19
CA LEU A 55 -42.50 46.56 5.73
C LEU A 55 -43.89 47.02 6.21
N ILE A 56 -44.13 46.95 7.52
CA ILE A 56 -45.32 47.55 8.14
C ILE A 56 -45.04 49.04 8.33
N GLU A 57 -45.53 49.84 7.39
CA GLU A 57 -45.72 51.29 7.58
C GLU A 57 -46.83 51.48 8.62
N GLN A 58 -46.45 51.91 9.82
CA GLN A 58 -47.38 52.38 10.83
C GLN A 58 -47.42 53.92 10.74
N GLU A 59 -48.35 54.42 9.92
CA GLU A 59 -48.77 55.81 9.93
C GLU A 59 -49.39 56.13 11.29
N ASN A 60 -48.77 57.02 12.05
CA ASN A 60 -49.29 57.51 13.31
C ASN A 60 -49.87 58.92 13.07
N THR A 61 -51.08 58.97 12.52
CA THR A 61 -51.90 60.18 12.39
C THR A 61 -52.63 60.45 13.69
N GLY A 62 -51.95 61.09 14.63
CA GLY A 62 -52.55 61.61 15.86
C GLY A 62 -53.36 62.87 15.58
N SER A 63 -54.65 62.67 15.29
CA SER A 63 -55.73 63.67 15.35
C SER A 63 -55.99 64.06 16.81
N TYR A 64 -56.01 65.36 17.11
CA TYR A 64 -56.64 65.93 18.30
C TYR A 64 -57.51 67.13 17.87
N GLU A 65 -58.76 66.79 17.54
CA GLU A 65 -59.97 67.55 17.90
C GLU A 65 -60.02 67.68 19.46
N ASP A 66 -60.79 68.51 20.15
CA ASP A 66 -61.74 69.62 19.94
C ASP A 66 -62.29 69.89 21.37
N GLY A 67 -62.85 71.08 21.62
CA GLY A 67 -63.78 71.31 22.74
C GLY A 67 -63.20 71.45 24.15
N VAL A 68 -63.39 72.61 24.78
CA VAL A 68 -64.47 72.81 25.76
C VAL A 68 -64.54 74.31 26.11
N GLU A 69 -65.77 74.82 25.95
CA GLU A 69 -66.29 76.15 26.28
C GLU A 69 -66.49 76.37 27.80
N ASP A 70 -67.04 77.56 28.11
CA ASP A 70 -67.68 77.98 29.36
C ASP A 70 -66.74 78.53 30.46
N ASP A 71 -67.02 79.66 31.12
CA ASP A 71 -68.32 80.17 31.52
C ASP A 71 -68.24 81.67 31.91
N GLU A 72 -69.24 82.44 31.47
CA GLU A 72 -69.52 83.83 31.84
C GLU A 72 -69.92 83.95 33.32
N LYS A 73 -69.35 84.90 34.08
CA LYS A 73 -70.01 85.43 35.29
C LYS A 73 -69.88 86.95 35.44
N ASN A 74 -70.98 87.61 35.11
CA ASN A 74 -71.42 88.94 35.56
C ASN A 74 -71.14 89.20 37.05
N LYS A 75 -70.55 90.35 37.38
CA LYS A 75 -70.66 90.95 38.72
C LYS A 75 -70.56 92.49 38.71
N VAL A 76 -71.74 93.10 38.69
CA VAL A 76 -72.22 94.32 39.39
C VAL A 76 -71.16 95.27 39.96
N VAL A 77 -71.08 96.43 39.32
CA VAL A 77 -70.41 97.68 39.72
C VAL A 77 -71.10 98.30 40.94
N LYS A 78 -70.32 98.69 41.97
CA LYS A 78 -70.74 99.58 43.07
C LYS A 78 -69.78 100.77 43.14
N PHE A 79 -70.35 101.97 43.09
CA PHE A 79 -69.67 103.24 43.26
C PHE A 79 -69.46 103.54 44.75
N ALA A 80 -68.22 103.78 45.17
CA ALA A 80 -67.89 104.47 46.42
C ALA A 80 -66.46 105.06 46.36
N ASP A 81 -66.37 106.32 46.79
CA ASP A 81 -65.21 107.05 47.31
C ASP A 81 -64.02 107.44 46.39
N VAL A 82 -64.10 108.71 45.95
CA VAL A 82 -63.23 109.46 45.01
C VAL A 82 -61.89 109.94 45.62
N GLU A 83 -61.46 109.42 46.77
CA GLU A 83 -60.15 109.76 47.36
C GLU A 83 -59.20 108.56 47.57
N ALA A 84 -59.61 107.33 47.17
CA ALA A 84 -58.76 106.13 47.13
C ALA A 84 -58.25 105.76 45.72
N GLU A 85 -58.77 106.40 44.67
CA GLU A 85 -58.62 106.05 43.25
C GLU A 85 -57.19 106.24 42.68
N LYS A 86 -56.35 107.07 43.33
CA LYS A 86 -54.94 107.23 42.94
C LYS A 86 -54.05 106.06 43.37
N HIS A 87 -54.41 105.31 44.42
CA HIS A 87 -53.65 104.15 44.87
C HIS A 87 -54.06 102.86 44.15
N ASP A 88 -55.32 102.75 43.71
CA ASP A 88 -55.78 101.58 42.94
C ASP A 88 -55.38 101.66 41.46
N ALA A 89 -55.33 102.85 40.84
CA ALA A 89 -54.75 103.00 39.49
C ALA A 89 -53.24 102.65 39.44
N GLN A 90 -52.50 102.90 40.53
CA GLN A 90 -51.11 102.44 40.67
C GLN A 90 -51.01 100.94 40.91
N ARG A 91 -51.91 100.34 41.71
CA ARG A 91 -51.98 98.88 41.89
C ARG A 91 -52.37 98.14 40.61
N ASP A 92 -53.25 98.70 39.80
CA ASP A 92 -53.67 98.09 38.53
C ASP A 92 -52.58 98.21 37.46
N GLN A 93 -51.80 99.31 37.45
CA GLN A 93 -50.57 99.38 36.66
C GLN A 93 -49.52 98.35 37.14
N GLU A 94 -49.36 98.16 38.45
CA GLU A 94 -48.44 97.17 39.00
C GLU A 94 -48.92 95.73 38.70
N ARG A 95 -50.24 95.45 38.76
CA ARG A 95 -50.84 94.17 38.35
C ARG A 95 -50.65 93.91 36.86
N SER A 96 -50.94 94.89 36.01
CA SER A 96 -50.71 94.79 34.56
C SER A 96 -49.23 94.56 34.23
N ARG A 97 -48.32 95.24 34.95
CA ARG A 97 -46.89 95.03 34.84
C ARG A 97 -46.47 93.64 35.29
N GLN A 98 -46.98 93.13 36.41
CA GLN A 98 -46.71 91.78 36.89
C GLN A 98 -47.26 90.71 35.95
N GLU A 99 -48.46 90.91 35.38
CA GLU A 99 -49.02 90.03 34.35
C GLU A 99 -48.14 90.01 33.10
N LEU A 100 -47.67 91.18 32.63
CA LEU A 100 -46.74 91.25 31.51
C LEU A 100 -45.41 90.56 31.81
N LEU A 101 -44.85 90.75 33.01
CA LEU A 101 -43.61 90.07 33.43
C LEU A 101 -43.82 88.55 33.52
N SER A 102 -44.93 88.08 34.09
CA SER A 102 -45.26 86.65 34.15
C SER A 102 -45.50 86.05 32.76
N LYS A 103 -46.05 86.84 31.83
CA LYS A 103 -46.21 86.43 30.42
C LYS A 103 -44.87 86.37 29.70
N ILE A 104 -43.98 87.34 29.93
CA ILE A 104 -42.61 87.32 29.41
C ILE A 104 -41.86 86.11 29.96
N GLU A 105 -42.00 85.79 31.25
CA GLU A 105 -41.40 84.62 31.89
C GLU A 105 -41.91 83.32 31.24
N ARG A 106 -43.23 83.13 31.11
CA ARG A 106 -43.81 81.98 30.41
C ARG A 106 -43.38 81.89 28.94
N LEU A 107 -43.29 83.02 28.23
CA LEU A 107 -42.80 83.05 26.85
C LEU A 107 -41.30 82.70 26.78
N THR A 108 -40.53 83.07 27.80
CA THR A 108 -39.11 82.73 27.89
C THR A 108 -38.93 81.24 28.19
N ASP A 109 -39.74 80.68 29.09
CA ASP A 109 -39.73 79.25 29.42
C ASP A 109 -40.14 78.39 28.23
N THR A 110 -41.22 78.77 27.53
CA THR A 110 -41.66 78.07 26.31
C THR A 110 -40.64 78.18 25.17
N LEU A 111 -39.97 79.33 25.02
CA LEU A 111 -38.87 79.47 24.06
C LEU A 111 -37.69 78.57 24.42
N LYS A 112 -37.35 78.48 25.71
CA LYS A 112 -36.29 77.59 26.21
C LYS A 112 -36.64 76.12 26.00
N GLU A 113 -37.86 75.72 26.30
CA GLU A 113 -38.35 74.35 26.06
C GLU A 113 -38.32 74.00 24.57
N ALA A 114 -38.76 74.90 23.69
CA ALA A 114 -38.67 74.71 22.24
C ALA A 114 -37.21 74.60 21.77
N GLN A 115 -36.30 75.39 22.34
CA GLN A 115 -34.87 75.31 22.03
C GLN A 115 -34.26 73.98 22.49
N ASP A 116 -34.62 73.50 23.68
CA ASP A 116 -34.18 72.20 24.21
C ASP A 116 -34.74 71.04 23.36
N GLN A 117 -35.99 71.13 22.91
CA GLN A 117 -36.60 70.14 22.03
C GLN A 117 -35.91 70.10 20.65
N ILE A 118 -35.60 71.27 20.07
CA ILE A 118 -34.82 71.35 18.83
C ILE A 118 -33.44 70.72 19.01
N GLN A 119 -32.78 70.97 20.14
CA GLN A 119 -31.47 70.40 20.43
C GLN A 119 -31.52 68.87 20.59
N PHE A 120 -32.53 68.36 21.30
CA PHE A 120 -32.78 66.92 21.43
C PHE A 120 -33.02 66.24 20.08
N GLU A 121 -33.85 66.83 19.21
CA GLU A 121 -34.09 66.31 17.86
C GLU A 121 -32.84 66.39 16.97
N ARG A 122 -32.01 67.43 17.11
CA ARG A 122 -30.70 67.50 16.44
C ARG A 122 -29.77 66.37 16.88
N ASP A 123 -29.71 66.06 18.17
CA ASP A 123 -28.87 64.98 18.66
C ASP A 123 -29.41 63.59 18.27
N LYS A 124 -30.73 63.42 18.24
CA LYS A 124 -31.39 62.22 17.70
C LYS A 124 -31.08 62.03 16.21
N ARG A 125 -31.14 63.10 15.41
CA ARG A 125 -30.74 63.08 13.99
C ARG A 125 -29.27 62.70 13.83
N LYS A 126 -28.36 63.31 14.59
CA LYS A 126 -26.93 62.95 14.59
C LYS A 126 -26.69 61.49 14.97
N LYS A 127 -27.42 60.94 15.95
CA LYS A 127 -27.35 59.52 16.32
C LYS A 127 -27.81 58.61 15.17
N LYS A 128 -28.93 58.95 14.53
CA LYS A 128 -29.43 58.22 13.35
C LYS A 128 -28.45 58.27 12.18
N GLU A 129 -27.89 59.44 11.89
CA GLU A 129 -26.89 59.63 10.84
C GLU A 129 -25.62 58.80 11.10
N LYS A 130 -25.11 58.79 12.34
CA LYS A 130 -23.99 57.91 12.73
C LYS A 130 -24.33 56.42 12.56
N SER A 131 -25.56 56.01 12.87
CA SER A 131 -26.01 54.63 12.68
C SER A 131 -26.09 54.26 11.20
N LEU A 132 -26.63 55.15 10.35
CA LEU A 132 -26.70 54.95 8.91
C LEU A 132 -25.31 54.89 8.28
N LEU A 133 -24.38 55.73 8.72
CA LEU A 133 -22.99 55.68 8.26
C LEU A 133 -22.28 54.39 8.66
N LYS A 134 -22.55 53.85 9.86
CA LYS A 134 -22.04 52.52 10.27
C LYS A 134 -22.60 51.42 9.38
N LEU A 135 -23.92 51.42 9.14
CA LEU A 135 -24.56 50.45 8.26
C LEU A 135 -24.01 50.51 6.82
N ALA A 136 -23.84 51.72 6.27
CA ALA A 136 -23.25 51.90 4.94
C ALA A 136 -21.81 51.38 4.86
N LYS A 137 -21.00 51.60 5.91
CA LYS A 137 -19.63 51.04 6.00
C LYS A 137 -19.64 49.52 6.09
N GLU A 138 -20.54 48.93 6.86
CA GLU A 138 -20.68 47.47 6.95
C GLU A 138 -21.15 46.86 5.64
N LEU A 139 -22.12 47.46 4.95
CA LEU A 139 -22.58 47.02 3.63
C LEU A 139 -21.44 47.09 2.59
N LYS A 140 -20.66 48.18 2.58
CA LYS A 140 -19.49 48.29 1.70
C LYS A 140 -18.45 47.21 2.00
N LYS A 141 -18.19 46.91 3.27
CA LYS A 141 -17.27 45.84 3.67
C LYS A 141 -17.78 44.46 3.24
N ARG A 142 -19.09 44.18 3.41
CA ARG A 142 -19.69 42.91 2.97
C ARG A 142 -19.64 42.74 1.45
N ASN A 143 -19.89 43.80 0.68
CA ASN A 143 -19.77 43.74 -0.78
C ASN A 143 -18.33 43.45 -1.21
N LEU A 144 -17.33 44.10 -0.61
CA LEU A 144 -15.93 43.82 -0.91
C LEU A 144 -15.54 42.36 -0.64
N VAL A 145 -15.99 41.80 0.48
CA VAL A 145 -15.76 40.38 0.80
C VAL A 145 -16.46 39.48 -0.21
N LYS A 146 -17.70 39.81 -0.61
CA LYS A 146 -18.45 39.05 -1.60
C LYS A 146 -17.74 39.03 -2.95
N ASP A 147 -17.23 40.18 -3.42
CA ASP A 147 -16.50 40.28 -4.68
C ASP A 147 -15.21 39.42 -4.63
N GLN A 148 -14.47 39.46 -3.51
CA GLN A 148 -13.29 38.60 -3.29
C GLN A 148 -13.64 37.11 -3.26
N GLU A 149 -14.78 36.74 -2.69
CA GLU A 149 -15.26 35.36 -2.67
C GLU A 149 -15.67 34.88 -4.06
N GLU A 150 -16.24 35.76 -4.89
CA GLU A 150 -16.61 35.49 -6.27
C GLU A 150 -15.37 35.25 -7.15
N ASP A 151 -14.35 36.12 -7.03
CA ASP A 151 -13.07 35.94 -7.71
C ASP A 151 -12.38 34.62 -7.30
N ARG A 152 -12.37 34.31 -6.00
CA ARG A 152 -11.82 33.05 -5.49
C ARG A 152 -12.61 31.84 -6.01
N CYS A 153 -13.93 31.94 -6.14
CA CYS A 153 -14.75 30.86 -6.71
C CYS A 153 -14.44 30.66 -8.20
N ALA A 154 -14.26 31.73 -8.96
CA ALA A 154 -13.88 31.66 -10.37
C ALA A 154 -12.50 31.00 -10.56
N GLU A 155 -11.50 31.37 -9.74
CA GLU A 155 -10.18 30.76 -9.76
C GLU A 155 -10.23 29.25 -9.47
N LEU A 156 -10.99 28.84 -8.44
CA LEU A 156 -11.17 27.43 -8.10
C LEU A 156 -11.87 26.65 -9.21
N GLU A 157 -12.79 27.26 -9.95
CA GLU A 157 -13.45 26.61 -11.08
C GLU A 157 -12.47 26.38 -12.25
N VAL A 158 -11.60 27.35 -12.54
CA VAL A 158 -10.53 27.19 -13.54
C VAL A 158 -9.58 26.07 -13.12
N ARG A 159 -9.14 26.07 -11.86
CA ARG A 159 -8.25 25.01 -11.32
C ARG A 159 -8.91 23.64 -11.36
N ARG A 160 -10.21 23.54 -11.07
CA ARG A 160 -10.99 22.29 -11.19
C ARG A 160 -10.99 21.77 -12.63
N LYS A 161 -11.27 22.63 -13.61
CA LYS A 161 -11.28 22.26 -15.05
C LYS A 161 -9.89 21.79 -15.50
N TYR A 162 -8.83 22.46 -15.07
CA TYR A 162 -7.46 22.07 -15.34
C TYR A 162 -7.13 20.67 -14.78
N LEU A 163 -7.44 20.42 -13.51
CA LEU A 163 -7.22 19.11 -12.89
C LEU A 163 -8.05 18.01 -13.56
N GLU A 164 -9.28 18.30 -13.94
CA GLU A 164 -10.15 17.36 -14.66
C GLU A 164 -9.57 17.00 -16.03
N HIS A 165 -9.03 17.97 -16.77
CA HIS A 165 -8.33 17.74 -18.03
C HIS A 165 -7.10 16.83 -17.84
N HIS A 166 -6.23 17.15 -16.88
CA HIS A 166 -5.05 16.33 -16.58
C HIS A 166 -5.41 14.92 -16.14
N TRP A 167 -6.47 14.77 -15.36
CA TRP A 167 -6.97 13.45 -14.96
C TRP A 167 -7.41 12.62 -16.17
N ARG A 168 -8.10 13.24 -17.16
CA ARG A 168 -8.48 12.55 -18.40
C ARG A 168 -7.27 12.14 -19.23
N LEU A 169 -6.25 13.00 -19.33
CA LEU A 169 -4.99 12.66 -20.02
C LEU A 169 -4.29 11.49 -19.35
N ALA A 170 -4.08 11.55 -18.04
CA ALA A 170 -3.44 10.47 -17.29
C ALA A 170 -4.21 9.14 -17.41
N LYS A 171 -5.54 9.19 -17.46
CA LYS A 171 -6.38 8.02 -17.70
C LYS A 171 -6.18 7.44 -19.11
N SER A 172 -6.12 8.29 -20.13
CA SER A 172 -5.85 7.87 -21.51
C SER A 172 -4.46 7.24 -21.67
N GLU A 173 -3.43 7.82 -21.02
CA GLU A 173 -2.07 7.27 -21.00
C GLU A 173 -2.03 5.90 -20.34
N LEU A 174 -2.71 5.74 -19.19
CA LEU A 174 -2.82 4.46 -18.49
C LEU A 174 -3.50 3.38 -19.35
N ASP A 175 -4.57 3.74 -20.07
CA ASP A 175 -5.27 2.80 -20.96
C ASP A 175 -4.41 2.42 -22.17
N GLN A 176 -3.60 3.35 -22.69
CA GLN A 176 -2.61 3.08 -23.74
C GLN A 176 -1.50 2.13 -23.25
N GLU A 177 -0.95 2.35 -22.06
CA GLU A 177 0.06 1.47 -21.46
C GLU A 177 -0.47 0.06 -21.24
N LYS A 178 -1.70 -0.08 -20.72
CA LYS A 178 -2.37 -1.38 -20.59
C LYS A 178 -2.51 -2.10 -21.93
N ALA A 179 -2.88 -1.38 -22.98
CA ALA A 179 -3.00 -1.96 -24.33
C ALA A 179 -1.64 -2.40 -24.89
N LEU A 180 -0.56 -1.66 -24.62
CA LEU A 180 0.80 -2.03 -25.02
C LEU A 180 1.30 -3.25 -24.23
N HIS A 181 1.06 -3.30 -22.92
CA HIS A 181 1.41 -4.46 -22.09
C HIS A 181 0.67 -5.73 -22.53
N ALA A 182 -0.61 -5.64 -22.86
CA ALA A 182 -1.38 -6.77 -23.38
C ALA A 182 -0.79 -7.31 -24.70
N LYS A 183 -0.42 -6.42 -25.62
CA LYS A 183 0.24 -6.81 -26.88
C LYS A 183 1.60 -7.46 -26.67
N LEU A 184 2.40 -6.91 -25.76
CA LEU A 184 3.71 -7.46 -25.42
C LEU A 184 3.58 -8.85 -24.81
N HIS A 185 2.60 -9.06 -23.93
CA HIS A 185 2.33 -10.37 -23.34
C HIS A 185 1.92 -11.39 -24.39
N GLU A 186 1.02 -11.02 -25.31
CA GLU A 186 0.61 -11.89 -26.42
C GLU A 186 1.79 -12.24 -27.34
N GLU A 187 2.70 -11.30 -27.60
CA GLU A 187 3.90 -11.56 -28.40
C GLU A 187 4.88 -12.51 -27.69
N ILE A 188 5.11 -12.30 -26.39
CA ILE A 188 5.95 -13.19 -25.56
C ILE A 188 5.37 -14.60 -25.53
N GLU A 189 4.05 -14.73 -25.35
CA GLU A 189 3.35 -16.02 -25.35
C GLU A 189 3.51 -16.74 -26.70
N LYS A 190 3.31 -16.02 -27.81
CA LYS A 190 3.54 -16.57 -29.17
C LYS A 190 4.99 -16.99 -29.40
N GLN A 191 5.96 -16.19 -28.94
CA GLN A 191 7.39 -16.53 -29.04
C GLN A 191 7.73 -17.77 -28.21
N HIS A 192 7.18 -17.88 -27.01
CA HIS A 192 7.35 -19.04 -26.15
C HIS A 192 6.74 -20.30 -26.80
N GLU A 193 5.49 -20.23 -27.28
CA GLU A 193 4.85 -21.33 -27.99
C GLU A 193 5.66 -21.79 -29.22
N HIS A 194 6.19 -20.83 -29.99
CA HIS A 194 7.06 -21.13 -31.13
C HIS A 194 8.34 -21.85 -30.68
N SER A 195 9.02 -21.36 -29.65
CA SER A 195 10.25 -21.97 -29.11
C SER A 195 9.99 -23.39 -28.58
N VAL A 196 8.91 -23.60 -27.83
CA VAL A 196 8.53 -24.94 -27.34
C VAL A 196 8.25 -25.88 -28.50
N LYS A 197 7.57 -25.41 -29.55
CA LYS A 197 7.30 -26.23 -30.75
C LYS A 197 8.58 -26.60 -31.50
N GLU A 198 9.52 -25.66 -31.62
CA GLU A 198 10.81 -25.91 -32.25
C GLU A 198 11.64 -26.94 -31.48
N GLU A 199 11.75 -26.79 -30.15
CA GLU A 199 12.47 -27.74 -29.29
C GLU A 199 11.81 -29.12 -29.28
N LYS A 200 10.47 -29.18 -29.29
CA LYS A 200 9.75 -30.44 -29.42
C LYS A 200 10.06 -31.13 -30.76
N ASN A 201 10.09 -30.39 -31.87
CA ASN A 201 10.44 -30.94 -33.18
C ASN A 201 11.89 -31.45 -33.21
N LYS A 202 12.84 -30.71 -32.61
CA LYS A 202 14.23 -31.17 -32.48
C LYS A 202 14.32 -32.47 -31.67
N TYR A 203 13.61 -32.53 -30.55
CA TYR A 203 13.57 -33.73 -29.72
C TYR A 203 13.01 -34.93 -30.50
N GLU A 204 11.86 -34.77 -31.17
CA GLU A 204 11.28 -35.82 -32.02
C GLU A 204 12.25 -36.29 -33.12
N GLN A 205 12.95 -35.36 -33.77
CA GLN A 205 13.98 -35.69 -34.75
C GLN A 205 15.10 -36.54 -34.14
N THR A 206 15.64 -36.15 -32.97
CA THR A 206 16.69 -36.94 -32.30
C THR A 206 16.23 -38.32 -31.86
N VAL A 207 14.96 -38.47 -31.44
CA VAL A 207 14.37 -39.77 -31.11
C VAL A 207 14.32 -40.66 -32.34
N THR A 208 13.82 -40.15 -33.47
CA THR A 208 13.77 -40.92 -34.72
C THR A 208 15.16 -41.31 -35.23
N GLU A 209 16.15 -40.44 -35.11
CA GLU A 209 17.54 -40.77 -35.49
C GLU A 209 18.12 -41.86 -34.59
N ASN A 210 17.89 -41.79 -33.27
CA ASN A 210 18.36 -42.81 -32.34
C ASN A 210 17.68 -44.16 -32.55
N ASP A 211 16.37 -44.18 -32.83
CA ASP A 211 15.63 -45.39 -33.15
C ASP A 211 16.19 -46.06 -34.42
N ASN A 212 16.50 -45.27 -35.45
CA ASN A 212 17.14 -45.76 -36.67
C ASN A 212 18.53 -46.35 -36.38
N ARG A 213 19.37 -45.65 -35.61
CA ARG A 213 20.71 -46.16 -35.20
C ARG A 213 20.62 -47.45 -34.40
N LEU A 214 19.61 -47.57 -33.54
CA LEU A 214 19.39 -48.77 -32.73
C LEU A 214 18.89 -49.93 -33.59
N ALA A 215 18.06 -49.67 -34.61
CA ALA A 215 17.65 -50.67 -35.58
C ALA A 215 18.85 -51.19 -36.41
N ASP A 216 19.71 -50.29 -36.88
CA ASP A 216 20.93 -50.64 -37.62
C ASP A 216 21.90 -51.47 -36.76
N LEU A 217 22.11 -51.07 -35.50
CA LEU A 217 22.96 -51.80 -34.57
C LEU A 217 22.41 -53.21 -34.28
N LYS A 218 21.09 -53.34 -34.10
CA LYS A 218 20.42 -54.65 -33.93
C LYS A 218 20.63 -55.52 -35.16
N LYS A 219 20.50 -54.95 -36.37
CA LYS A 219 20.72 -55.67 -37.62
C LYS A 219 22.15 -56.17 -37.73
N ALA A 220 23.14 -55.29 -37.51
CA ALA A 220 24.55 -55.66 -37.54
C ALA A 220 24.88 -56.75 -36.50
N HIS A 221 24.32 -56.67 -35.28
CA HIS A 221 24.50 -57.69 -34.26
C HIS A 221 23.88 -59.05 -34.65
N MET A 222 22.70 -59.05 -35.26
CA MET A 222 22.10 -60.29 -35.79
C MET A 222 22.98 -60.93 -36.88
N GLU A 223 23.49 -60.13 -37.82
CA GLU A 223 24.40 -60.61 -38.87
C GLU A 223 25.68 -61.22 -38.28
N GLN A 224 26.25 -60.59 -37.23
CA GLN A 224 27.40 -61.14 -36.50
C GLN A 224 27.08 -62.45 -35.78
N CYS A 225 25.91 -62.55 -35.13
CA CYS A 225 25.48 -63.79 -34.49
C CYS A 225 25.30 -64.93 -35.49
N GLU A 226 24.72 -64.64 -36.66
CA GLU A 226 24.59 -65.62 -37.74
C GLU A 226 25.95 -66.05 -38.29
N GLN A 227 26.88 -65.10 -38.46
CA GLN A 227 28.24 -65.40 -38.91
C GLN A 227 28.98 -66.30 -37.91
N LEU A 228 28.94 -65.96 -36.62
CA LEU A 228 29.49 -66.80 -35.56
C LEU A 228 28.84 -68.18 -35.53
N GLY A 229 27.51 -68.25 -35.72
CA GLY A 229 26.79 -69.52 -35.84
C GLY A 229 27.32 -70.38 -36.99
N ARG A 230 27.56 -69.78 -38.18
CA ARG A 230 28.15 -70.48 -39.33
C ARG A 230 29.60 -70.92 -39.08
N GLU A 231 30.39 -70.13 -38.36
CA GLU A 231 31.78 -70.46 -38.01
C GLU A 231 31.85 -71.60 -36.98
N VAL A 232 31.05 -71.55 -35.92
CA VAL A 232 30.94 -72.62 -34.92
C VAL A 232 30.47 -73.92 -35.56
N TRP A 233 29.49 -73.85 -36.47
CA TRP A 233 29.02 -75.03 -37.19
C TRP A 233 30.11 -75.65 -38.08
N ARG A 234 30.87 -74.83 -38.82
CA ARG A 234 32.03 -75.30 -39.60
C ARG A 234 33.11 -75.92 -38.72
N ALA A 235 33.43 -75.30 -37.59
CA ALA A 235 34.42 -75.81 -36.64
C ALA A 235 33.98 -77.14 -36.02
N ASN A 236 32.69 -77.32 -35.73
CA ASN A 236 32.15 -78.58 -35.23
C ASN A 236 32.28 -79.71 -36.27
N ILE A 237 31.95 -79.45 -37.54
CA ILE A 237 32.15 -80.43 -38.62
C ILE A 237 33.61 -80.81 -38.76
N GLU A 238 34.52 -79.83 -38.71
CA GLU A 238 35.95 -80.10 -38.81
C GLU A 238 36.49 -80.86 -37.58
N ALA A 239 35.98 -80.57 -36.39
CA ALA A 239 36.29 -81.31 -35.18
C ALA A 239 35.80 -82.77 -35.28
N ASP A 240 34.58 -83.01 -35.79
CA ASP A 240 34.06 -84.36 -36.05
C ASP A 240 34.91 -85.09 -37.10
N ARG A 241 35.30 -84.41 -38.20
CA ARG A 241 36.21 -84.95 -39.23
C ARG A 241 37.55 -85.39 -38.64
N LEU A 242 38.18 -84.52 -37.83
CA LEU A 242 39.44 -84.84 -37.16
C LEU A 242 39.29 -85.99 -36.16
N HIS A 243 38.14 -86.08 -35.49
CA HIS A 243 37.83 -87.17 -34.57
C HIS A 243 37.73 -88.51 -35.29
N GLU A 244 37.08 -88.55 -36.45
CA GLU A 244 37.04 -89.74 -37.32
C GLU A 244 38.44 -90.14 -37.79
N GLU A 245 39.26 -89.18 -38.23
CA GLU A 245 40.66 -89.45 -38.64
C GLU A 245 41.52 -90.01 -37.50
N LEU A 246 41.39 -89.49 -36.28
CA LEU A 246 42.11 -89.99 -35.10
C LEU A 246 41.64 -91.38 -34.68
N THR A 247 40.33 -91.63 -34.73
CA THR A 247 39.73 -92.94 -34.45
C THR A 247 40.22 -93.99 -35.45
N ALA A 248 40.29 -93.64 -36.74
CA ALA A 248 40.81 -94.51 -37.79
C ALA A 248 42.29 -94.90 -37.58
N ARG A 249 43.08 -94.04 -36.90
CA ARG A 249 44.48 -94.32 -36.52
C ARG A 249 44.63 -95.12 -35.21
N GLY A 250 43.53 -95.54 -34.59
CA GLY A 250 43.54 -96.30 -33.33
C GLY A 250 43.83 -95.46 -32.08
N LEU A 251 43.85 -94.14 -32.20
CA LEU A 251 43.98 -93.21 -31.06
C LEU A 251 42.59 -92.91 -30.52
N ASN A 252 42.22 -93.60 -29.44
CA ASN A 252 40.91 -93.46 -28.82
C ASN A 252 40.84 -92.12 -28.05
N VAL A 253 40.39 -91.06 -28.71
CA VAL A 253 40.17 -89.75 -28.08
C VAL A 253 38.77 -89.77 -27.47
N PRO A 254 38.60 -89.52 -26.16
CA PRO A 254 37.27 -89.42 -25.57
C PRO A 254 36.51 -88.27 -26.22
N ARG A 255 35.37 -88.56 -26.87
CA ARG A 255 34.43 -87.51 -27.28
C ARG A 255 34.00 -86.81 -26.01
N ARG A 256 34.29 -85.50 -25.87
CA ARG A 256 33.74 -84.70 -24.77
C ARG A 256 32.22 -84.73 -24.91
N LEU A 257 31.59 -85.66 -24.22
CA LEU A 257 30.18 -85.56 -23.87
C LEU A 257 30.02 -84.20 -23.19
N GLN A 258 29.23 -83.32 -23.81
CA GLN A 258 28.77 -82.09 -23.18
C GLN A 258 27.85 -82.49 -22.01
N ASP A 259 28.44 -82.92 -20.89
CA ASP A 259 27.71 -83.05 -19.64
C ASP A 259 27.42 -81.64 -19.14
N GLY A 260 26.19 -81.20 -19.41
CA GLY A 260 25.66 -79.87 -19.13
C GLY A 260 25.32 -79.60 -17.67
N GLU A 261 26.15 -80.00 -16.70
CA GLU A 261 25.79 -79.90 -15.27
C GLU A 261 26.58 -78.93 -14.39
N GLU A 262 27.65 -78.27 -14.86
CA GLU A 262 28.52 -77.48 -13.95
C GLU A 262 28.23 -75.97 -13.82
N TYR A 263 27.00 -75.50 -14.08
CA TYR A 263 26.67 -74.05 -14.03
C TYR A 263 25.67 -73.64 -12.92
N ARG A 264 25.67 -74.29 -11.75
CA ARG A 264 24.74 -73.93 -10.65
C ARG A 264 25.31 -73.31 -9.38
N VAL A 265 26.62 -73.29 -9.12
CA VAL A 265 27.08 -73.00 -7.74
C VAL A 265 27.62 -71.58 -7.46
N VAL A 266 27.93 -70.73 -8.47
CA VAL A 266 28.55 -69.41 -8.20
C VAL A 266 27.56 -68.22 -8.20
N LYS A 267 26.27 -68.44 -7.94
CA LYS A 267 25.22 -67.40 -8.12
C LYS A 267 24.92 -66.51 -6.90
N GLY A 268 25.51 -66.78 -5.73
CA GLY A 268 25.16 -66.09 -4.47
C GLY A 268 25.90 -64.78 -4.17
N LYS A 269 27.23 -64.73 -4.34
CA LYS A 269 28.05 -63.58 -3.93
C LYS A 269 28.32 -62.54 -5.02
N SER A 270 28.13 -62.91 -6.29
CA SER A 270 28.44 -62.02 -7.43
C SER A 270 27.44 -60.87 -7.57
N ARG A 271 26.13 -61.12 -7.34
CA ARG A 271 25.06 -60.15 -7.61
C ARG A 271 25.20 -58.83 -6.84
N VAL A 272 25.55 -58.87 -5.55
CA VAL A 272 25.71 -57.65 -4.75
C VAL A 272 26.87 -56.80 -5.28
N ARG A 273 27.98 -57.44 -5.67
CA ARG A 273 29.13 -56.74 -6.25
C ARG A 273 28.78 -56.15 -7.63
N THR A 274 27.96 -56.84 -8.42
CA THR A 274 27.44 -56.33 -9.69
C THR A 274 26.50 -55.14 -9.49
N PHE A 275 25.62 -55.17 -8.48
CA PHE A 275 24.75 -54.03 -8.15
C PHE A 275 25.54 -52.81 -7.70
N ILE A 276 26.55 -52.99 -6.83
CA ILE A 276 27.41 -51.89 -6.38
C ILE A 276 28.16 -51.27 -7.57
N LEU A 277 28.77 -52.09 -8.42
CA LEU A 277 29.45 -51.62 -9.65
C LEU A 277 28.49 -50.90 -10.60
N PHE A 278 27.27 -51.41 -10.75
CA PHE A 278 26.24 -50.78 -11.59
C PHE A 278 25.86 -49.39 -11.05
N PHE A 279 25.66 -49.23 -9.74
CA PHE A 279 25.39 -47.93 -9.14
C PHE A 279 26.55 -46.94 -9.34
N PHE A 280 27.80 -47.37 -9.18
CA PHE A 280 28.96 -46.51 -9.44
C PHE A 280 29.04 -46.06 -10.90
N ILE A 281 28.76 -46.95 -11.85
CA ILE A 281 28.76 -46.62 -13.27
C ILE A 281 27.63 -45.65 -13.59
N VAL A 282 26.41 -45.89 -13.11
CA VAL A 282 25.26 -45.00 -13.33
C VAL A 282 25.51 -43.62 -12.71
N SER A 283 26.01 -43.54 -11.48
CA SER A 283 26.38 -42.26 -10.87
C SER A 283 27.46 -41.53 -11.66
N SER A 284 28.45 -42.24 -12.21
CA SER A 284 29.52 -41.63 -13.00
C SER A 284 29.01 -41.09 -14.35
N ILE A 285 28.07 -41.80 -14.99
CA ILE A 285 27.41 -41.35 -16.22
C ILE A 285 26.55 -40.12 -15.94
N ILE A 286 25.76 -40.13 -14.86
CA ILE A 286 25.00 -38.95 -14.42
C ILE A 286 25.95 -37.77 -14.19
N TYR A 287 27.06 -37.98 -13.48
CA TYR A 287 28.05 -36.94 -13.22
C TYR A 287 28.70 -36.37 -14.49
N ALA A 288 28.94 -37.22 -15.49
CA ALA A 288 29.49 -36.80 -16.78
C ALA A 288 28.46 -36.08 -17.66
N TYR A 289 27.20 -36.51 -17.63
CA TYR A 289 26.13 -35.96 -18.47
C TYR A 289 25.62 -34.61 -17.97
N PHE A 290 25.59 -34.41 -16.65
CA PHE A 290 25.14 -33.16 -16.05
C PHE A 290 26.22 -32.07 -15.94
N GLY A 291 27.47 -32.37 -16.32
CA GLY A 291 28.56 -31.39 -16.40
C GLY A 291 28.86 -30.65 -15.09
N ASN A 292 29.75 -29.65 -15.17
CA ASN A 292 30.14 -28.82 -14.01
C ASN A 292 28.98 -28.03 -13.39
N ASP A 293 27.82 -27.93 -14.05
CA ASP A 293 26.68 -27.14 -13.59
C ASP A 293 25.94 -27.79 -12.40
N THR A 294 26.12 -29.09 -12.16
CA THR A 294 25.60 -29.73 -10.92
C THR A 294 26.50 -29.56 -9.70
N ARG A 295 27.70 -28.97 -9.85
CA ARG A 295 28.55 -28.68 -8.67
C ARG A 295 27.82 -27.79 -7.68
N GLU A 296 27.00 -26.84 -8.11
CA GLU A 296 26.34 -25.94 -7.15
C GLU A 296 25.18 -26.61 -6.41
N LEU A 297 24.44 -27.52 -7.06
CA LEU A 297 23.30 -28.22 -6.44
C LEU A 297 23.71 -29.41 -5.54
N PHE A 298 24.87 -30.03 -5.78
CA PHE A 298 25.37 -31.19 -5.02
C PHE A 298 26.68 -30.92 -4.27
N THR A 299 27.11 -29.68 -4.14
CA THR A 299 28.20 -29.35 -3.20
C THR A 299 27.76 -29.70 -1.78
N GLN A 300 28.74 -30.00 -0.91
CA GLN A 300 28.49 -30.13 0.52
C GLN A 300 27.73 -28.90 1.06
N SER A 301 27.95 -27.70 0.51
CA SER A 301 27.12 -26.52 0.78
C SER A 301 25.66 -26.65 0.36
N GLY A 302 25.32 -27.30 -0.76
CA GLY A 302 23.92 -27.53 -1.16
C GLY A 302 23.18 -28.54 -0.28
N PHE A 303 23.85 -29.61 0.16
CA PHE A 303 23.28 -30.63 1.06
C PHE A 303 23.33 -30.24 2.55
N CYS A 304 24.32 -29.43 2.94
CA CYS A 304 24.60 -29.08 4.32
C CYS A 304 24.27 -27.61 4.63
N THR A 305 23.67 -26.86 3.71
CA THR A 305 23.10 -25.55 4.04
C THR A 305 21.89 -25.76 4.95
N PRO A 306 21.83 -25.09 6.12
CA PRO A 306 20.69 -25.21 7.01
C PRO A 306 19.51 -24.45 6.37
N LEU A 307 18.71 -25.14 5.56
CA LEU A 307 17.36 -24.67 5.24
C LEU A 307 16.53 -24.84 6.51
N MET A 308 16.47 -23.78 7.31
CA MET A 308 15.73 -23.76 8.57
C MET A 308 14.27 -24.17 8.33
N PRO A 309 13.65 -24.92 9.26
CA PRO A 309 12.21 -25.15 9.21
C PRO A 309 11.46 -23.82 9.14
N GLY A 310 10.74 -23.59 8.03
CA GLY A 310 9.97 -22.36 7.80
C GLY A 310 10.63 -21.28 6.94
N THR A 311 11.80 -21.52 6.31
CA THR A 311 12.27 -20.60 5.25
C THR A 311 11.33 -20.64 4.05
N THR A 312 10.65 -19.51 3.81
CA THR A 312 9.94 -19.22 2.58
C THR A 312 10.92 -18.67 1.56
N LEU A 313 11.17 -19.40 0.47
CA LEU A 313 11.85 -18.86 -0.69
C LEU A 313 10.81 -18.08 -1.49
N ASP A 314 10.91 -16.76 -1.41
CA ASP A 314 10.06 -15.82 -2.14
C ASP A 314 10.78 -15.46 -3.44
N ASP A 315 10.47 -16.18 -4.51
CA ASP A 315 10.87 -15.80 -5.85
C ASP A 315 9.71 -15.01 -6.46
N ASN A 316 9.91 -13.70 -6.63
CA ASN A 316 8.91 -12.74 -7.13
C ASN A 316 8.23 -13.17 -8.45
N SER A 317 8.83 -14.14 -9.16
CA SER A 317 8.33 -14.64 -10.44
C SER A 317 7.51 -15.93 -10.37
N TYR A 318 7.68 -16.76 -9.32
CA TYR A 318 7.06 -18.10 -9.25
C TYR A 318 6.27 -18.37 -7.96
N GLY A 319 6.23 -17.41 -7.03
CA GLY A 319 5.44 -17.47 -5.80
C GLY A 319 6.22 -17.97 -4.59
N ILE A 320 5.53 -18.01 -3.44
CA ILE A 320 6.13 -18.37 -2.16
C ILE A 320 6.25 -19.90 -2.06
N PHE A 321 7.48 -20.41 -2.11
CA PHE A 321 7.74 -21.82 -1.85
C PHE A 321 8.05 -22.01 -0.37
N GLN A 322 7.20 -22.77 0.34
CA GLN A 322 7.61 -23.38 1.60
C GLN A 322 8.59 -24.52 1.28
N ALA A 323 9.81 -24.45 1.80
CA ALA A 323 10.72 -25.57 1.72
C ALA A 323 10.01 -26.83 2.26
N PRO A 324 10.06 -27.97 1.55
CA PRO A 324 9.40 -29.19 1.99
C PRO A 324 9.93 -29.57 3.37
N TRP A 325 9.01 -29.78 4.30
CA TRP A 325 9.25 -30.24 5.66
C TRP A 325 9.87 -31.63 5.63
N TRP A 326 11.17 -31.73 5.90
CA TRP A 326 11.79 -32.99 6.31
C TRP A 326 12.48 -32.76 7.64
N ALA A 327 11.69 -32.77 8.72
CA ALA A 327 12.20 -33.24 10.00
C ALA A 327 12.66 -34.70 9.78
N PRO A 328 13.92 -35.06 10.07
CA PRO A 328 14.40 -36.38 9.72
C PRO A 328 13.90 -37.39 10.76
N ALA A 329 13.41 -38.55 10.30
CA ALA A 329 13.48 -39.75 11.11
C ALA A 329 14.95 -39.98 11.51
N SER A 330 15.22 -40.56 12.69
CA SER A 330 16.56 -40.75 13.28
C SER A 330 17.65 -41.15 12.29
N PHE A 331 17.33 -42.01 11.31
CA PHE A 331 18.26 -42.42 10.25
C PHE A 331 18.83 -41.26 9.38
N LYS A 332 18.02 -40.23 9.08
CA LYS A 332 18.44 -39.10 8.24
C LYS A 332 19.25 -38.06 9.02
N GLU A 333 19.05 -37.94 10.34
CA GLU A 333 19.97 -37.18 11.20
C GLU A 333 21.37 -37.80 11.17
N HIS A 334 21.44 -39.13 11.25
CA HIS A 334 22.72 -39.84 11.19
C HIS A 334 23.42 -39.63 9.84
N ALA A 335 22.66 -39.62 8.74
CA ALA A 335 23.20 -39.30 7.43
C ALA A 335 23.70 -37.84 7.36
N PHE A 336 22.92 -36.87 7.83
CA PHE A 336 23.35 -35.47 7.85
C PHE A 336 24.62 -35.29 8.69
N THR A 337 24.68 -35.81 9.91
CA THR A 337 25.88 -35.74 10.76
C THR A 337 27.06 -36.45 10.09
N ALA A 338 26.86 -37.62 9.48
CA ALA A 338 27.92 -38.36 8.80
C ALA A 338 28.51 -37.61 7.60
N PHE A 339 27.69 -36.89 6.83
CA PHE A 339 28.11 -36.22 5.59
C PHE A 339 28.48 -34.75 5.77
N CYS A 340 27.95 -34.07 6.80
CA CYS A 340 28.01 -32.62 6.92
C CYS A 340 28.88 -32.08 8.07
N THR A 341 29.32 -32.91 9.02
CA THR A 341 30.25 -32.46 10.08
C THR A 341 31.68 -32.93 9.81
N GLU A 342 32.67 -32.07 10.10
CA GLU A 342 34.08 -32.46 10.04
C GLU A 342 34.34 -33.58 11.07
N GLY A 343 34.66 -34.79 10.59
CA GLY A 343 34.79 -36.00 11.43
C GLY A 343 33.50 -36.82 11.59
N GLY A 344 32.47 -36.56 10.79
CA GLY A 344 31.09 -37.03 10.99
C GLY A 344 30.87 -38.54 11.09
N LEU A 345 31.71 -39.38 10.47
CA LEU A 345 31.54 -40.83 10.55
C LEU A 345 31.98 -41.39 11.93
N ASP A 346 33.09 -40.88 12.47
CA ASP A 346 33.64 -41.33 13.75
C ASP A 346 32.87 -40.71 14.94
N LEU A 347 32.35 -39.49 14.78
CA LEU A 347 31.51 -38.84 15.80
C LEU A 347 30.10 -39.44 15.89
N ALA A 348 29.51 -39.85 14.76
CA ALA A 348 28.18 -40.46 14.72
C ALA A 348 28.15 -41.84 15.41
N LEU A 349 29.28 -42.52 15.48
CA LEU A 349 29.43 -43.82 16.14
C LEU A 349 29.75 -43.71 17.64
N ALA A 350 30.18 -42.55 18.14
CA ALA A 350 30.80 -42.42 19.47
C ALA A 350 29.92 -41.78 20.57
N ASN A 351 28.84 -41.05 20.27
CA ASN A 351 28.15 -40.24 21.29
C ASN A 351 26.64 -40.54 21.46
N ASN A 352 26.22 -40.71 22.72
CA ASN A 352 24.85 -40.49 23.17
C ASN A 352 24.53 -38.99 23.02
N PHE A 353 23.91 -38.60 21.91
CA PHE A 353 23.56 -37.21 21.66
C PHE A 353 22.49 -36.72 22.65
N SER A 354 22.80 -35.61 23.34
CA SER A 354 21.78 -34.76 23.96
C SER A 354 20.89 -34.20 22.84
N PRO A 355 19.56 -34.16 22.99
CA PRO A 355 18.67 -33.63 21.96
C PRO A 355 19.08 -32.19 21.62
N PRO A 356 19.19 -31.85 20.31
CA PRO A 356 19.56 -30.51 19.89
C PRO A 356 18.47 -29.51 20.31
N SER A 357 18.89 -28.26 20.51
CA SER A 357 18.00 -27.13 20.73
C SER A 357 16.96 -27.02 19.59
N SER A 358 15.67 -27.11 19.92
CA SER A 358 14.58 -27.02 18.94
C SER A 358 14.01 -25.61 18.87
N ILE A 359 13.56 -25.21 17.69
CA ILE A 359 12.85 -23.94 17.47
C ILE A 359 11.41 -24.27 17.11
N GLU A 360 10.47 -23.84 17.93
CA GLU A 360 9.04 -24.01 17.71
C GLU A 360 8.41 -22.69 17.29
N TRP A 361 7.62 -22.75 16.23
CA TRP A 361 6.78 -21.64 15.77
C TRP A 361 5.33 -21.89 16.18
N ALA A 362 4.87 -21.13 17.17
CA ALA A 362 3.49 -21.19 17.63
C ALA A 362 2.72 -19.94 17.21
N ARG A 363 1.44 -20.06 16.90
CA ARG A 363 0.57 -18.93 16.61
C ARG A 363 -0.26 -18.61 17.86
N ASP A 364 0.01 -17.46 18.47
CA ASP A 364 -0.70 -17.01 19.68
C ASP A 364 -1.70 -15.91 19.26
N GLY A 365 -2.86 -16.33 18.77
CA GLY A 365 -3.88 -15.45 18.20
C GLY A 365 -3.42 -14.77 16.90
N LYS A 366 -3.33 -13.43 16.90
CA LYS A 366 -2.98 -12.63 15.72
C LYS A 366 -1.48 -12.51 15.45
N ASN A 367 -0.61 -12.95 16.37
CA ASN A 367 0.84 -12.79 16.26
C ASN A 367 1.54 -14.15 16.18
N ASN A 368 2.64 -14.19 15.41
CA ASN A 368 3.53 -15.36 15.40
C ASN A 368 4.43 -15.30 16.63
N ARG A 369 4.69 -16.44 17.25
CA ARG A 369 5.53 -16.58 18.43
C ARG A 369 6.63 -17.59 18.13
N ILE A 370 7.87 -17.18 18.34
CA ILE A 370 9.02 -18.09 18.30
C ILE A 370 9.34 -18.55 19.73
N VAL A 371 9.59 -19.83 19.90
CA VAL A 371 10.07 -20.44 21.14
C VAL A 371 11.33 -21.22 20.83
N VAL A 372 12.46 -20.86 21.44
CA VAL A 372 13.72 -21.60 21.31
C VAL A 372 13.94 -22.40 22.58
N TYR A 373 14.07 -23.71 22.42
CA TYR A 373 14.37 -24.65 23.49
C TYR A 373 15.84 -25.02 23.46
N SER A 374 16.48 -25.15 24.61
CA SER A 374 17.80 -25.79 24.77
C SER A 374 17.70 -26.74 25.96
N LYS A 375 18.05 -28.01 25.75
CA LYS A 375 18.00 -29.05 26.79
C LYS A 375 16.65 -29.07 27.53
N ASP A 376 15.57 -29.06 26.74
CA ASP A 376 14.16 -29.01 27.18
C ASP A 376 13.73 -27.77 27.98
N ARG A 377 14.57 -26.73 28.06
CA ARG A 377 14.24 -25.44 28.69
C ARG A 377 13.99 -24.38 27.65
N VAL A 378 12.93 -23.59 27.83
CA VAL A 378 12.65 -22.42 26.99
C VAL A 378 13.67 -21.33 27.31
N VAL A 379 14.56 -21.04 26.36
CA VAL A 379 15.59 -19.99 26.52
C VAL A 379 15.13 -18.67 25.90
N LEU A 380 14.35 -18.72 24.83
CA LEU A 380 13.83 -17.51 24.17
C LEU A 380 12.36 -17.71 23.82
N LYS A 381 11.52 -16.75 24.20
CA LYS A 381 10.09 -16.75 23.90
C LYS A 381 9.64 -15.34 23.52
N ARG A 382 9.44 -15.09 22.22
CA ARG A 382 9.12 -13.73 21.70
C ARG A 382 7.98 -13.78 20.68
N SER A 383 7.09 -12.79 20.76
CA SER A 383 6.03 -12.56 19.77
C SER A 383 6.50 -11.52 18.74
N THR A 384 6.30 -11.81 17.47
CA THR A 384 6.88 -11.05 16.35
C THR A 384 5.99 -11.09 15.12
N ALA A 385 6.06 -10.07 14.27
CA ALA A 385 5.38 -10.06 12.98
C ALA A 385 6.20 -10.79 11.91
N LYS A 386 7.53 -10.61 11.94
CA LYS A 386 8.51 -11.26 11.05
C LYS A 386 9.77 -11.56 11.86
N THR A 387 10.44 -12.67 11.57
CA THR A 387 11.77 -12.97 12.14
C THR A 387 12.72 -13.38 11.04
N GLN A 388 13.98 -13.02 11.20
CA GLN A 388 15.08 -13.46 10.36
C GLN A 388 16.14 -14.00 11.31
N ILE A 389 16.48 -15.26 11.12
CA ILE A 389 17.53 -15.91 11.89
C ILE A 389 18.74 -16.01 10.97
N THR A 390 19.89 -15.55 11.44
CA THR A 390 21.17 -15.77 10.79
C THR A 390 22.07 -16.62 11.69
N THR A 391 23.27 -16.93 11.21
CA THR A 391 24.26 -17.75 11.91
C THR A 391 24.69 -17.21 13.27
N SER A 392 24.48 -15.93 13.58
CA SER A 392 24.93 -15.32 14.85
C SER A 392 23.90 -14.41 15.53
N LYS A 393 22.74 -14.19 14.90
CA LYS A 393 21.73 -13.26 15.41
C LYS A 393 20.33 -13.63 14.98
N ILE A 394 19.36 -13.16 15.76
CA ILE A 394 17.94 -13.23 15.48
C ILE A 394 17.39 -11.81 15.43
N GLN A 395 16.86 -11.41 14.29
CA GLN A 395 16.19 -10.12 14.11
C GLN A 395 14.68 -10.30 14.16
N PHE A 396 14.00 -9.48 14.96
CA PHE A 396 12.55 -9.46 15.14
C PHE A 396 11.98 -8.15 14.60
N TRP A 397 10.90 -8.20 13.82
CA TRP A 397 10.15 -7.00 13.42
C TRP A 397 8.80 -6.95 14.12
N LYS A 398 8.53 -5.82 14.75
CA LYS A 398 7.22 -5.47 15.29
C LYS A 398 6.34 -4.85 14.20
N ARG A 399 5.02 -4.87 14.38
CA ARG A 399 4.06 -4.29 13.41
C ARG A 399 4.22 -2.78 13.21
N ASN A 400 4.81 -2.08 14.16
CA ASN A 400 5.12 -0.65 14.06
C ASN A 400 6.39 -0.36 13.23
N GLY A 401 6.99 -1.35 12.59
CA GLY A 401 8.20 -1.20 11.77
C GLY A 401 9.51 -1.21 12.56
N GLN A 402 9.46 -1.23 13.90
CA GLN A 402 10.68 -1.32 14.72
C GLN A 402 11.27 -2.73 14.68
N SER A 403 12.59 -2.81 14.51
CA SER A 403 13.35 -4.05 14.60
C SER A 403 14.13 -4.15 15.91
N GLU A 404 14.24 -5.36 16.46
CA GLU A 404 15.06 -5.71 17.62
C GLU A 404 16.02 -6.83 17.20
N GLU A 405 17.32 -6.63 17.42
CA GLU A 405 18.37 -7.59 17.10
C GLU A 405 18.87 -8.25 18.38
N LEU A 406 18.88 -9.59 18.41
CA LEU A 406 19.40 -10.39 19.51
C LEU A 406 20.59 -11.20 19.00
N SER A 407 21.79 -10.92 19.48
CA SER A 407 22.95 -11.79 19.25
C SER A 407 22.71 -13.13 19.96
N PHE A 408 22.86 -14.22 19.23
CA PHE A 408 22.57 -15.56 19.74
C PHE A 408 23.70 -16.51 19.35
N ASP A 409 24.42 -17.00 20.36
CA ASP A 409 25.51 -17.95 20.17
C ASP A 409 24.96 -19.38 20.16
N TRP A 410 24.69 -19.90 18.97
CA TRP A 410 24.19 -21.26 18.76
C TRP A 410 25.17 -22.33 19.24
N LEU A 411 26.48 -22.04 19.28
CA LEU A 411 27.49 -23.01 19.69
C LEU A 411 27.48 -23.23 21.21
N SER A 412 27.10 -22.20 21.98
CA SER A 412 26.97 -22.29 23.44
C SER A 412 25.78 -23.14 23.92
N MET A 413 24.88 -23.55 23.01
CA MET A 413 23.65 -24.29 23.35
C MET A 413 23.79 -25.81 23.36
N ASN A 414 24.89 -26.36 22.86
CA ASN A 414 25.15 -27.81 22.83
C ASN A 414 25.61 -28.37 24.18
#